data_AF-A0A2N9G1B6-F1
#
_entry.id   AF-A0A2N9G1B6-F1
#
_cell.length_a   1.000
_cell.length_b   1.000
_cell.length_c   1.000
_cell.angle_alpha   90.00
_cell.angle_beta   90.00
_cell.angle_gamma   90.00
#
_symmetry.space_group_name_H-M   'P 1'
#
loop_
_entity.id
_entity.type
_entity.pdbx_description
1 polymer ?
#
loop_
_entity_poly.entity_id
_entity_poly.type
_entity_poly.pdbx_seq_one_letter_code
_entity_poly.pdbx_strand_id
1 'polypeptide(L)'
;MTTSQSKVGSLVIKIDLEKAYDRLEWSFIRHTLTFFNFPAQRIDLIMSCITTSSLSVLVNGDRLEQFFSSRGIRQGDPLSAYIFILCMEYLAWLIQVEVNGGHWTGIKASRNGPSFTHQFFVDDLILFAKANRKSCQAIKKVLDTFCKALGQNINSAKSKVFLPPHASNASIDMVRRELGFGISKSFGKYLGVPIVVDGRDRRAFDFLVEKIQGKLAGWKSRTLSSYRLNREFLWGDTAVTKKLHLLNWKVVTRPKEEGGPLTRQEEMYTISDVRDQFGQWNLSAISFALSSTLMQTLQGIPRPFTPVDSDRQFWCLSQDGLFTCKSAYQVALNAETPYQSITCWKWIWKLNTIPRVISFLWLACHNRLLTKALLTQHHILQDNLCPLCKEAPETILHILRDCSKVQPIWT
;
A
#
# COMPACT_ATOMS: atom_id res chain seq x y z
N MET A 1 -19.43 -11.39 14.02
CA MET A 1 -20.83 -11.82 13.74
C MET A 1 -21.20 -12.97 14.68
N THR A 2 -21.40 -12.66 15.96
CA THR A 2 -21.79 -13.66 16.97
C THR A 2 -23.08 -13.16 17.62
N THR A 3 -24.04 -14.07 17.81
CA THR A 3 -25.35 -13.92 18.49
C THR A 3 -26.61 -13.66 17.64
N SER A 4 -26.79 -14.44 16.57
CA SER A 4 -28.15 -14.72 16.05
C SER A 4 -28.45 -16.21 16.22
N GLN A 5 -29.24 -16.56 17.24
CA GLN A 5 -29.78 -17.92 17.47
C GLN A 5 -30.92 -18.28 16.49
N SER A 6 -30.91 -17.75 15.26
CA SER A 6 -31.89 -18.17 14.26
C SER A 6 -31.57 -19.60 13.81
N LYS A 7 -32.56 -20.51 13.87
CA LYS A 7 -32.44 -21.90 13.38
C LYS A 7 -31.89 -21.98 11.95
N VAL A 8 -32.14 -20.95 11.15
CA VAL A 8 -31.55 -20.76 9.81
C VAL A 8 -30.29 -19.91 9.97
N GLY A 9 -29.12 -20.50 9.81
CA GLY A 9 -27.84 -19.78 9.85
C GLY A 9 -27.70 -18.76 8.71
N SER A 10 -26.68 -17.91 8.80
CA SER A 10 -26.28 -17.00 7.71
C SER A 10 -25.17 -17.61 6.87
N LEU A 11 -25.09 -17.27 5.59
CA LEU A 11 -23.99 -17.67 4.71
C LEU A 11 -23.31 -16.43 4.11
N VAL A 12 -22.01 -16.52 3.90
CA VAL A 12 -21.24 -15.52 3.15
C VAL A 12 -20.53 -16.22 2.00
N ILE A 13 -20.57 -15.66 0.80
CA ILE A 13 -19.91 -16.22 -0.38
C ILE A 13 -18.88 -15.22 -0.85
N LYS A 14 -17.63 -15.64 -0.97
CA LYS A 14 -16.62 -14.91 -1.72
C LYS A 14 -16.56 -15.48 -3.12
N ILE A 15 -16.78 -14.62 -4.11
CA ILE A 15 -16.73 -14.95 -5.53
C ILE A 15 -15.51 -14.28 -6.14
N ASP A 16 -14.80 -15.06 -6.94
CA ASP A 16 -13.63 -14.63 -7.70
C ASP A 16 -13.94 -14.76 -9.20
N LEU A 17 -13.92 -13.63 -9.90
CA LEU A 17 -14.12 -13.60 -11.35
C LEU A 17 -12.79 -13.86 -12.07
N GLU A 18 -12.79 -14.79 -13.02
CA GLU A 18 -11.56 -15.13 -13.73
C GLU A 18 -11.18 -14.03 -14.73
N LYS A 19 -10.08 -13.32 -14.46
CA LYS A 19 -9.54 -12.24 -15.33
C LYS A 19 -10.64 -11.24 -15.74
N ALA A 20 -11.27 -10.62 -14.73
CA ALA A 20 -12.52 -9.88 -14.86
C ALA A 20 -12.49 -8.79 -15.95
N TYR A 21 -11.38 -8.07 -16.11
CA TYR A 21 -11.21 -7.05 -17.17
C TYR A 21 -11.01 -7.68 -18.56
N ASP A 22 -10.22 -8.74 -18.66
CA ASP A 22 -9.77 -9.30 -19.94
C ASP A 22 -10.85 -10.13 -20.64
N ARG A 23 -11.83 -10.62 -19.88
CA ARG A 23 -12.88 -11.51 -20.39
C ARG A 23 -14.23 -10.83 -20.56
N LEU A 24 -14.33 -9.52 -20.41
CA LEU A 24 -15.59 -8.82 -20.59
C LEU A 24 -16.01 -8.83 -22.06
N GLU A 25 -17.11 -9.48 -22.39
CA GLU A 25 -17.62 -9.46 -23.77
C GLU A 25 -18.14 -8.07 -24.16
N TRP A 26 -17.77 -7.61 -25.36
CA TRP A 26 -18.13 -6.26 -25.83
C TRP A 26 -19.62 -6.10 -26.08
N SER A 27 -20.30 -7.17 -26.49
CA SER A 27 -21.75 -7.21 -26.63
C SER A 27 -22.45 -6.94 -25.29
N PHE A 28 -21.91 -7.49 -24.20
CA PHE A 28 -22.40 -7.26 -22.85
C PHE A 28 -22.21 -5.81 -22.42
N ILE A 29 -21.03 -5.22 -22.65
CA ILE A 29 -20.78 -3.80 -22.33
C ILE A 29 -21.81 -2.91 -23.03
N ARG A 30 -22.04 -3.13 -24.33
CA ARG A 30 -23.06 -2.39 -25.11
C ARG A 30 -24.46 -2.59 -24.52
N HIS A 31 -24.80 -3.82 -24.13
CA HIS A 31 -26.08 -4.11 -23.48
C HIS A 31 -26.22 -3.38 -22.14
N THR A 32 -25.19 -3.38 -21.29
CA THR A 32 -25.17 -2.67 -20.01
C THR A 32 -25.35 -1.16 -20.19
N LEU A 33 -24.64 -0.55 -21.14
CA LEU A 33 -24.79 0.89 -21.43
C LEU A 33 -26.21 1.22 -21.92
N THR A 34 -26.79 0.35 -22.74
CA THR A 34 -28.19 0.49 -23.20
C THR A 34 -29.17 0.34 -22.05
N PHE A 35 -28.94 -0.62 -21.16
CA PHE A 35 -29.76 -0.87 -19.98
C PHE A 35 -29.79 0.35 -19.03
N PHE A 36 -28.67 1.07 -18.88
CA PHE A 36 -28.60 2.32 -18.14
C PHE A 36 -29.08 3.56 -18.94
N ASN A 37 -29.75 3.36 -20.08
CA ASN A 37 -30.32 4.41 -20.93
C ASN A 37 -29.30 5.45 -21.44
N PHE A 38 -28.08 5.02 -21.77
CA PHE A 38 -27.14 5.92 -22.44
C PHE A 38 -27.61 6.22 -23.88
N PRO A 39 -27.46 7.46 -24.38
CA PRO A 39 -27.76 7.79 -25.77
C PRO A 39 -26.92 6.97 -26.76
N ALA A 40 -27.54 6.48 -27.84
CA ALA A 40 -26.89 5.61 -28.84
C ALA A 40 -25.56 6.19 -29.36
N GLN A 41 -25.53 7.50 -29.68
CA GLN A 41 -24.31 8.18 -30.13
C GLN A 41 -23.16 8.09 -29.12
N ARG A 42 -23.46 8.18 -27.81
CA ARG A 42 -22.45 8.06 -26.75
C ARG A 42 -22.00 6.61 -26.56
N ILE A 43 -22.93 5.66 -26.70
CA ILE A 43 -22.61 4.24 -26.66
C ILE A 43 -21.64 3.90 -27.79
N ASP A 44 -21.92 4.35 -29.02
CA ASP A 44 -21.05 4.09 -30.16
C ASP A 44 -19.66 4.72 -29.98
N LEU A 45 -19.59 5.93 -29.42
CA LEU A 45 -18.31 6.57 -29.08
C LEU A 45 -17.53 5.75 -28.04
N ILE A 46 -18.16 5.38 -26.93
CA ILE A 46 -17.52 4.55 -25.88
C ILE A 46 -17.07 3.22 -26.45
N MET A 47 -17.93 2.54 -27.22
CA MET A 47 -17.59 1.27 -27.85
C MET A 47 -16.43 1.43 -28.84
N SER A 48 -16.38 2.52 -29.62
CA SER A 48 -15.24 2.77 -30.53
C SER A 48 -13.91 2.88 -29.79
N CYS A 49 -13.87 3.50 -28.60
CA CYS A 49 -12.67 3.57 -27.77
C CYS A 49 -12.21 2.18 -27.26
N ILE A 50 -13.16 1.29 -26.98
CA ILE A 50 -12.88 -0.06 -26.48
C ILE A 50 -12.44 -0.98 -27.63
N THR A 51 -13.16 -0.94 -28.76
CA THR A 51 -12.99 -1.92 -29.84
C THR A 51 -11.84 -1.63 -30.79
N THR A 52 -11.40 -0.38 -30.89
CA THR A 52 -10.26 0.01 -31.74
C THR A 52 -8.90 -0.19 -31.07
N SER A 53 -8.89 -0.59 -29.79
CA SER A 53 -7.64 -0.86 -29.07
C SER A 53 -6.90 -2.04 -29.67
N SER A 54 -5.61 -1.82 -29.93
CA SER A 54 -4.68 -2.84 -30.39
C SER A 54 -3.62 -3.12 -29.35
N LEU A 55 -3.10 -4.35 -29.36
CA LEU A 55 -2.08 -4.83 -28.43
C LEU A 55 -0.87 -5.32 -29.23
N SER A 56 0.29 -5.22 -28.59
CA SER A 56 1.53 -5.77 -29.11
C SER A 56 2.34 -6.30 -27.95
N VAL A 57 2.90 -7.50 -28.12
CA VAL A 57 3.81 -8.07 -27.13
C VAL A 57 5.21 -7.49 -27.34
N LEU A 58 5.84 -7.06 -26.25
CA LEU A 58 7.26 -6.71 -26.24
C LEU A 58 8.06 -7.93 -25.82
N VAL A 59 8.98 -8.38 -26.67
CA VAL A 59 9.91 -9.49 -26.38
C VAL A 59 11.32 -8.97 -26.56
N ASN A 60 12.15 -9.06 -25.50
CA ASN A 60 13.54 -8.59 -25.49
C ASN A 60 13.75 -7.11 -25.90
N GLY A 61 12.72 -6.27 -25.74
CA GLY A 61 12.76 -4.85 -26.12
C GLY A 61 12.20 -4.55 -27.51
N ASP A 62 11.99 -5.58 -28.33
CA ASP A 62 11.41 -5.45 -29.66
C ASP A 62 9.89 -5.66 -29.63
N ARG A 63 9.18 -4.82 -30.38
CA ARG A 63 7.73 -4.86 -30.52
C ARG A 63 7.36 -5.87 -31.62
N LEU A 64 6.61 -6.91 -31.26
CA LEU A 64 6.07 -7.88 -32.22
C LEU A 64 4.93 -7.30 -33.07
N GLU A 65 4.36 -8.12 -33.96
CA GLU A 65 3.19 -7.74 -34.74
C GLU A 65 1.99 -7.38 -33.86
N GLN A 66 1.27 -6.36 -34.30
CA GLN A 66 0.11 -5.84 -33.61
C GLN A 66 -1.09 -6.76 -33.85
N PHE A 67 -1.81 -7.11 -32.79
CA PHE A 67 -3.04 -7.87 -32.86
C PHE A 67 -4.19 -7.11 -32.20
N PHE A 68 -5.42 -7.46 -32.58
CA PHE A 68 -6.63 -6.83 -32.07
C PHE A 68 -7.29 -7.73 -31.04
N SER A 69 -7.76 -7.12 -29.95
CA SER A 69 -8.58 -7.83 -28.97
C SER A 69 -9.97 -8.07 -29.56
N SER A 70 -10.59 -9.21 -29.24
CA SER A 70 -12.00 -9.48 -29.56
C SER A 70 -12.94 -9.25 -28.37
N ARG A 71 -12.37 -9.09 -27.18
CA ARG A 71 -13.06 -8.90 -25.91
C ARG A 71 -12.13 -8.28 -24.88
N GLY A 72 -12.70 -7.93 -23.74
CA GLY A 72 -12.01 -7.34 -22.61
C GLY A 72 -11.86 -5.82 -22.73
N ILE A 73 -11.47 -5.22 -21.61
CA ILE A 73 -11.24 -3.78 -21.46
C ILE A 73 -9.82 -3.54 -20.93
N ARG A 74 -9.25 -2.39 -21.25
CA ARG A 74 -7.82 -2.12 -21.00
C ARG A 74 -7.56 -1.77 -19.54
N GLN A 75 -6.68 -2.54 -18.88
CA GLN A 75 -6.22 -2.17 -17.55
C GLN A 75 -5.34 -0.92 -17.61
N GLY A 76 -5.56 0.02 -16.70
CA GLY A 76 -4.87 1.31 -16.66
C GLY A 76 -5.49 2.41 -17.53
N ASP A 77 -6.52 2.09 -18.33
CA ASP A 77 -7.35 3.11 -18.97
C ASP A 77 -8.37 3.68 -17.96
N PRO A 78 -8.47 5.02 -17.81
CA PRO A 78 -9.43 5.64 -16.89
C PRO A 78 -10.88 5.23 -17.14
N LEU A 79 -11.30 5.04 -18.40
CA LEU A 79 -12.70 4.73 -18.73
C LEU A 79 -13.07 3.29 -18.35
N SER A 80 -12.14 2.36 -18.55
CA SER A 80 -12.30 0.93 -18.28
C SER A 80 -12.76 0.64 -16.84
N ALA A 81 -12.25 1.37 -15.84
CA ALA A 81 -12.70 1.21 -14.45
C ALA A 81 -14.18 1.55 -14.26
N TYR A 82 -14.69 2.61 -14.89
CA TYR A 82 -16.09 3.01 -14.80
C TYR A 82 -17.02 2.05 -15.54
N ILE A 83 -16.61 1.58 -16.72
CA ILE A 83 -17.35 0.56 -17.47
C ILE A 83 -17.49 -0.70 -16.63
N PHE A 84 -16.40 -1.13 -15.98
CA PHE A 84 -16.43 -2.29 -15.11
C PHE A 84 -17.41 -2.11 -13.94
N ILE A 85 -17.44 -0.92 -13.32
CA ILE A 85 -18.40 -0.60 -12.26
C ILE A 85 -19.84 -0.71 -12.78
N LEU A 86 -20.15 -0.17 -13.96
CA LEU A 86 -21.49 -0.29 -14.56
C LEU A 86 -21.88 -1.76 -14.81
N CYS A 87 -20.93 -2.58 -15.28
CA CYS A 87 -21.14 -4.03 -15.41
C CYS A 87 -21.47 -4.69 -14.07
N MET A 88 -20.81 -4.29 -12.98
CA MET A 88 -21.10 -4.80 -11.64
C MET A 88 -22.41 -4.26 -11.07
N GLU A 89 -22.81 -3.05 -11.45
CA GLU A 89 -24.12 -2.49 -11.07
C GLU A 89 -25.27 -3.29 -11.71
N TYR A 90 -25.09 -3.80 -12.92
CA TYR A 90 -26.04 -4.73 -13.53
C TYR A 90 -26.19 -6.03 -12.71
N LEU A 91 -25.09 -6.57 -12.16
CA LEU A 91 -25.15 -7.70 -11.22
C LEU A 91 -25.90 -7.31 -9.94
N ALA A 92 -25.63 -6.13 -9.37
CA ALA A 92 -26.33 -5.64 -8.18
C ALA A 92 -27.84 -5.54 -8.44
N TRP A 93 -28.25 -5.07 -9.62
CA TRP A 93 -29.64 -5.04 -10.04
C TRP A 93 -30.27 -6.43 -10.11
N LEU A 94 -29.60 -7.42 -10.72
CA LEU A 94 -30.08 -8.82 -10.76
C LEU A 94 -30.29 -9.40 -9.34
N ILE A 95 -29.39 -9.09 -8.41
CA ILE A 95 -29.55 -9.46 -7.00
C ILE A 95 -30.80 -8.81 -6.42
N GLN A 96 -30.98 -7.50 -6.67
CA GLN A 96 -32.12 -6.76 -6.12
C GLN A 96 -33.47 -7.28 -6.64
N VAL A 97 -33.54 -7.76 -7.88
CA VAL A 97 -34.73 -8.42 -8.44
C VAL A 97 -35.13 -9.65 -7.62
N GLU A 98 -34.19 -10.55 -7.32
CA GLU A 98 -34.46 -11.75 -6.52
C GLU A 98 -34.74 -11.44 -5.04
N VAL A 99 -34.16 -10.35 -4.52
CA VAL A 99 -34.42 -9.87 -3.15
C VAL A 99 -35.83 -9.30 -3.03
N ASN A 100 -36.24 -8.45 -3.97
CA ASN A 100 -37.59 -7.88 -4.01
C ASN A 100 -38.65 -8.95 -4.27
N GLY A 101 -38.33 -9.98 -5.05
CA GLY A 101 -39.17 -11.17 -5.23
C GLY A 101 -39.24 -12.08 -4.00
N GLY A 102 -38.51 -11.79 -2.93
CA GLY A 102 -38.49 -12.59 -1.71
C GLY A 102 -37.84 -13.97 -1.89
N HIS A 103 -37.05 -14.16 -2.95
CA HIS A 103 -36.30 -15.39 -3.21
C HIS A 103 -34.94 -15.39 -2.54
N TRP A 104 -34.32 -14.22 -2.43
CA TRP A 104 -33.06 -14.00 -1.74
C TRP A 104 -33.27 -13.20 -0.46
N THR A 105 -32.99 -13.80 0.70
CA THR A 105 -33.05 -13.08 1.98
C THR A 105 -31.67 -12.60 2.41
N GLY A 106 -31.47 -11.29 2.50
CA GLY A 106 -30.24 -10.68 2.99
C GLY A 106 -30.02 -10.82 4.50
N ILE A 107 -28.88 -10.32 4.97
CA ILE A 107 -28.46 -10.36 6.38
C ILE A 107 -28.64 -8.97 7.00
N LYS A 108 -29.03 -8.93 8.28
CA LYS A 108 -29.07 -7.69 9.07
C LYS A 108 -27.98 -7.70 10.14
N ALA A 109 -27.29 -6.58 10.31
CA ALA A 109 -26.27 -6.42 11.34
C ALA A 109 -26.89 -6.14 12.73
N SER A 110 -28.08 -5.54 12.76
CA SER A 110 -28.84 -5.25 13.98
C SER A 110 -30.33 -5.47 13.73
N ARG A 111 -31.14 -5.63 14.80
CA ARG A 111 -32.58 -5.94 14.68
C ARG A 111 -33.33 -4.93 13.78
N ASN A 112 -32.99 -3.66 13.91
CA ASN A 112 -33.60 -2.54 13.17
C ASN A 112 -32.70 -2.01 12.04
N GLY A 113 -31.57 -2.67 11.77
CA GLY A 113 -30.64 -2.25 10.74
C GLY A 113 -31.11 -2.61 9.32
N PRO A 114 -30.56 -1.92 8.30
CA PRO A 114 -30.81 -2.29 6.91
C PRO A 114 -30.31 -3.71 6.64
N SER A 115 -31.02 -4.40 5.75
CA SER A 115 -30.56 -5.68 5.22
C SER A 115 -29.53 -5.42 4.13
N PHE A 116 -28.44 -6.16 4.13
CA PHE A 116 -27.43 -6.14 3.08
C PHE A 116 -27.29 -7.54 2.45
N THR A 117 -26.98 -7.55 1.16
CA THR A 117 -26.96 -8.77 0.33
C THR A 117 -25.65 -8.94 -0.42
N HIS A 118 -24.90 -7.87 -0.64
CA HIS A 118 -23.65 -7.91 -1.35
C HIS A 118 -22.72 -6.75 -0.95
N GLN A 119 -21.43 -6.94 -1.17
CA GLN A 119 -20.39 -5.92 -1.10
C GLN A 119 -19.44 -6.16 -2.26
N PHE A 120 -19.37 -5.20 -3.18
CA PHE A 120 -18.51 -5.29 -4.36
C PHE A 120 -17.34 -4.32 -4.20
N PHE A 121 -16.13 -4.83 -4.43
CA PHE A 121 -14.94 -4.01 -4.50
C PHE A 121 -14.10 -4.45 -5.70
N VAL A 122 -14.27 -3.76 -6.82
CA VAL A 122 -13.65 -4.14 -8.10
C VAL A 122 -13.97 -5.60 -8.41
N ASP A 123 -12.96 -6.46 -8.52
CA ASP A 123 -13.05 -7.89 -8.84
C ASP A 123 -13.37 -8.79 -7.63
N ASP A 124 -13.24 -8.27 -6.41
CA ASP A 124 -13.59 -8.97 -5.18
C ASP A 124 -15.11 -8.82 -4.91
N LEU A 125 -15.86 -9.91 -5.11
CA LEU A 125 -17.30 -9.96 -4.89
C LEU A 125 -17.62 -10.74 -3.61
N ILE A 126 -18.31 -10.11 -2.66
CA ILE A 126 -18.85 -10.77 -1.47
C ILE A 126 -20.38 -10.74 -1.51
N LEU A 127 -21.01 -11.90 -1.32
CA LEU A 127 -22.45 -12.05 -1.20
C LEU A 127 -22.85 -12.51 0.20
N PHE A 128 -24.01 -12.06 0.64
CA PHE A 128 -24.59 -12.29 1.96
C PHE A 128 -26.02 -12.81 1.80
N ALA A 129 -26.33 -13.93 2.46
CA ALA A 129 -27.67 -14.49 2.44
C ALA A 129 -27.97 -15.32 3.68
N LYS A 130 -29.24 -15.70 3.86
CA LYS A 130 -29.58 -16.79 4.78
C LYS A 130 -29.23 -18.15 4.17
N ALA A 131 -28.74 -19.07 5.00
CA ALA A 131 -28.43 -20.47 4.66
C ALA A 131 -29.72 -21.29 4.46
N ASN A 132 -30.52 -20.94 3.46
CA ASN A 132 -31.69 -21.69 3.03
C ASN A 132 -31.63 -22.00 1.52
N ARG A 133 -32.38 -23.03 1.12
CA ARG A 133 -32.38 -23.52 -0.26
C ARG A 133 -32.80 -22.46 -1.27
N LYS A 134 -33.86 -21.71 -0.96
CA LYS A 134 -34.41 -20.64 -1.81
C LYS A 134 -33.37 -19.58 -2.15
N SER A 135 -32.63 -19.10 -1.15
CA SER A 135 -31.57 -18.10 -1.35
C SER A 135 -30.40 -18.67 -2.13
N CYS A 136 -29.98 -19.92 -1.87
CA CYS A 136 -28.90 -20.56 -2.62
C CYS A 136 -29.25 -20.71 -4.11
N GLN A 137 -30.48 -21.10 -4.42
CA GLN A 137 -30.98 -21.23 -5.79
C GLN A 137 -31.07 -19.87 -6.49
N ALA A 138 -31.56 -18.85 -5.79
CA ALA A 138 -31.61 -17.48 -6.31
C ALA A 138 -30.20 -16.96 -6.62
N ILE A 139 -29.24 -17.17 -5.72
CA ILE A 139 -27.83 -16.79 -5.93
C ILE A 139 -27.29 -17.48 -7.18
N LYS A 140 -27.43 -18.80 -7.29
CA LYS A 140 -26.95 -19.53 -8.46
C LYS A 140 -27.58 -19.04 -9.76
N LYS A 141 -28.89 -18.82 -9.76
CA LYS A 141 -29.61 -18.27 -10.93
C LYS A 141 -29.06 -16.89 -11.35
N VAL A 142 -28.85 -15.98 -10.39
CA VAL A 142 -28.28 -14.65 -10.65
C VAL A 142 -26.89 -14.75 -11.23
N LEU A 143 -26.03 -15.58 -10.61
CA LEU A 143 -24.66 -15.78 -11.06
C LEU A 143 -24.61 -16.43 -12.45
N ASP A 144 -25.42 -17.45 -12.72
CA ASP A 144 -25.48 -18.10 -14.03
C ASP A 144 -25.98 -17.13 -15.10
N THR A 145 -26.98 -16.30 -14.79
CA THR A 145 -27.51 -15.28 -15.71
C THR A 145 -26.43 -14.22 -16.02
N PHE A 146 -25.74 -13.75 -14.99
CA PHE A 146 -24.68 -12.77 -15.13
C PHE A 146 -23.47 -13.34 -15.89
N CYS A 147 -23.04 -14.56 -15.58
CA CYS A 147 -21.94 -15.25 -16.25
C CYS A 147 -22.21 -15.50 -17.73
N LYS A 148 -23.44 -15.94 -18.06
CA LYS A 148 -23.89 -16.09 -19.45
C LYS A 148 -23.86 -14.75 -20.20
N ALA A 149 -24.31 -13.67 -19.56
CA ALA A 149 -24.29 -12.35 -20.16
C ALA A 149 -22.84 -11.84 -20.35
N LEU A 150 -21.97 -12.05 -19.37
CA LEU A 150 -20.55 -11.69 -19.42
C LEU A 150 -19.71 -12.52 -20.40
N GLY A 151 -20.19 -13.69 -20.84
CA GLY A 151 -19.36 -14.70 -21.52
C GLY A 151 -18.26 -15.29 -20.62
N GLN A 152 -18.45 -15.23 -19.30
CA GLN A 152 -17.44 -15.61 -18.30
C GLN A 152 -17.88 -16.81 -17.47
N ASN A 153 -16.90 -17.46 -16.86
CA ASN A 153 -17.11 -18.43 -15.79
C ASN A 153 -16.54 -17.89 -14.48
N ILE A 154 -17.21 -18.19 -13.38
CA ILE A 154 -16.69 -17.95 -12.03
C ILE A 154 -15.55 -18.92 -11.76
N ASN A 155 -14.49 -18.43 -11.12
CA ASN A 155 -13.41 -19.31 -10.66
C ASN A 155 -13.89 -20.12 -9.46
N SER A 156 -14.41 -21.32 -9.69
CA SER A 156 -14.94 -22.20 -8.64
C SER A 156 -13.89 -22.67 -7.64
N ALA A 157 -12.62 -22.74 -8.04
CA ALA A 157 -11.51 -23.13 -7.16
C ALA A 157 -11.12 -22.01 -6.17
N LYS A 158 -11.26 -20.75 -6.59
CA LYS A 158 -10.98 -19.57 -5.75
C LYS A 158 -12.21 -19.07 -5.00
N SER A 159 -13.40 -19.33 -5.53
CA SER A 159 -14.67 -18.98 -4.89
C SER A 159 -14.97 -19.90 -3.71
N LYS A 160 -15.38 -19.31 -2.59
CA LYS A 160 -15.56 -20.02 -1.32
C LYS A 160 -16.82 -19.59 -0.61
N VAL A 161 -17.48 -20.55 0.04
CA VAL A 161 -18.62 -20.30 0.92
C VAL A 161 -18.20 -20.44 2.37
N PHE A 162 -18.62 -19.49 3.18
CA PHE A 162 -18.37 -19.41 4.61
C PHE A 162 -19.69 -19.57 5.35
N LEU A 163 -19.69 -20.53 6.26
CA LEU A 163 -20.81 -20.83 7.15
C LEU A 163 -20.37 -20.65 8.61
N PRO A 164 -21.32 -20.40 9.53
CA PRO A 164 -21.02 -20.26 10.94
C PRO A 164 -20.40 -21.57 11.49
N PRO A 165 -19.54 -21.50 12.52
CA PRO A 165 -18.88 -22.69 13.09
C PRO A 165 -19.86 -23.79 13.55
N HIS A 166 -21.08 -23.40 13.94
CA HIS A 166 -22.13 -24.28 14.43
C HIS A 166 -23.18 -24.65 13.37
N ALA A 167 -22.88 -24.47 12.09
CA ALA A 167 -23.79 -24.90 11.02
C ALA A 167 -23.97 -26.43 11.03
N SER A 168 -25.20 -26.90 10.86
CA SER A 168 -25.49 -28.33 10.77
C SER A 168 -24.95 -28.94 9.48
N ASN A 169 -24.53 -30.21 9.53
CA ASN A 169 -24.05 -30.94 8.34
C ASN A 169 -25.08 -30.92 7.19
N ALA A 170 -26.37 -31.01 7.51
CA ALA A 170 -27.44 -30.88 6.52
C ALA A 170 -27.44 -29.53 5.79
N SER A 171 -27.14 -28.43 6.49
CA SER A 171 -27.03 -27.10 5.88
C SER A 171 -25.79 -26.99 5.00
N ILE A 172 -24.66 -27.54 5.45
CA ILE A 172 -23.40 -27.60 4.71
C ILE A 172 -23.60 -28.36 3.39
N ASP A 173 -24.23 -29.53 3.44
CA ASP A 173 -24.47 -30.38 2.27
C ASP A 173 -25.51 -29.77 1.32
N MET A 174 -26.53 -29.07 1.83
CA MET A 174 -27.47 -28.32 1.01
C MET A 174 -26.76 -27.20 0.25
N VAL A 175 -25.99 -26.36 0.95
CA VAL A 175 -25.25 -25.24 0.35
C VAL A 175 -24.27 -25.73 -0.71
N ARG A 176 -23.55 -26.83 -0.41
CA ARG A 176 -22.59 -27.43 -1.35
C ARG A 176 -23.26 -27.93 -2.62
N ARG A 177 -24.41 -28.62 -2.50
CA ARG A 177 -25.16 -29.15 -3.64
C ARG A 177 -25.76 -28.05 -4.51
N GLU A 178 -26.34 -27.03 -3.89
CA GLU A 178 -27.00 -25.96 -4.63
C GLU A 178 -25.98 -25.04 -5.32
N LEU A 179 -24.95 -24.55 -4.61
CA LEU A 179 -24.01 -23.55 -5.14
C LEU A 179 -22.79 -24.15 -5.86
N GLY A 180 -22.35 -25.36 -5.52
CA GLY A 180 -21.19 -26.01 -6.14
C GLY A 180 -19.82 -25.43 -5.76
N PHE A 181 -19.75 -24.53 -4.77
CA PHE A 181 -18.49 -23.93 -4.31
C PHE A 181 -17.88 -24.68 -3.11
N GLY A 182 -16.57 -24.54 -2.94
CA GLY A 182 -15.85 -25.08 -1.78
C GLY A 182 -16.26 -24.39 -0.47
N ILE A 183 -16.52 -25.16 0.58
CA ILE A 183 -16.82 -24.61 1.91
C ILE A 183 -15.53 -24.39 2.68
N SER A 184 -15.38 -23.21 3.28
CA SER A 184 -14.21 -22.85 4.07
C SER A 184 -14.62 -22.32 5.44
N LYS A 185 -13.81 -22.66 6.46
CA LYS A 185 -14.02 -22.24 7.85
C LYS A 185 -13.41 -20.87 8.16
N SER A 186 -12.53 -20.36 7.30
CA SER A 186 -11.80 -19.10 7.53
C SER A 186 -11.90 -18.20 6.32
N PHE A 187 -12.43 -16.99 6.52
CA PHE A 187 -12.59 -15.97 5.48
C PHE A 187 -11.25 -15.48 4.90
N GLY A 188 -10.13 -15.76 5.58
CA GLY A 188 -8.81 -15.35 5.14
C GLY A 188 -8.66 -13.82 5.12
N LYS A 189 -7.89 -13.30 4.17
CA LYS A 189 -7.68 -11.86 3.97
C LYS A 189 -8.67 -11.29 2.94
N TYR A 190 -9.25 -10.15 3.25
CA TYR A 190 -10.08 -9.34 2.37
C TYR A 190 -9.53 -7.91 2.33
N LEU A 191 -9.27 -7.39 1.13
CA LEU A 191 -8.62 -6.09 0.94
C LEU A 191 -7.31 -5.94 1.76
N GLY A 192 -6.57 -7.04 1.89
CA GLY A 192 -5.33 -7.10 2.65
C GLY A 192 -5.48 -7.21 4.17
N VAL A 193 -6.71 -7.25 4.70
CA VAL A 193 -7.00 -7.38 6.14
C VAL A 193 -7.58 -8.77 6.43
N PRO A 194 -7.05 -9.53 7.40
CA PRO A 194 -7.65 -10.79 7.82
C PRO A 194 -9.00 -10.50 8.46
N ILE A 195 -10.05 -11.14 7.94
CA ILE A 195 -11.37 -11.09 8.56
C ILE A 195 -11.37 -12.13 9.67
N VAL A 196 -11.12 -11.68 10.89
CA VAL A 196 -11.11 -12.52 12.08
C VAL A 196 -12.52 -12.62 12.65
N VAL A 197 -12.98 -13.84 12.86
CA VAL A 197 -14.34 -14.14 13.35
C VAL A 197 -14.48 -13.72 14.82
N ASP A 198 -13.38 -13.73 15.59
CA ASP A 198 -13.30 -13.29 16.98
C ASP A 198 -12.53 -11.98 17.11
N GLY A 199 -13.25 -10.88 17.41
CA GLY A 199 -12.67 -9.54 17.54
C GLY A 199 -11.76 -9.34 18.75
N ARG A 200 -11.55 -10.36 19.60
CA ARG A 200 -10.67 -10.27 20.78
C ARG A 200 -9.23 -10.71 20.52
N ASP A 201 -8.95 -11.35 19.40
CA ASP A 201 -7.61 -11.85 19.12
C ASP A 201 -6.70 -10.73 18.61
N ARG A 202 -5.88 -10.15 19.51
CA ARG A 202 -4.90 -9.10 19.15
C ARG A 202 -3.90 -9.58 18.10
N ARG A 203 -3.63 -10.89 18.04
CA ARG A 203 -2.72 -11.50 17.06
C ARG A 203 -3.22 -11.40 15.62
N ALA A 204 -4.52 -11.13 15.44
CA ALA A 204 -5.11 -10.80 14.14
C ALA A 204 -4.39 -9.66 13.41
N PHE A 205 -3.73 -8.76 14.14
CA PHE A 205 -3.05 -7.58 13.59
C PHE A 205 -1.53 -7.75 13.45
N ASP A 206 -0.98 -8.91 13.84
CA ASP A 206 0.47 -9.16 13.78
C ASP A 206 0.99 -9.02 12.35
N PHE A 207 0.18 -9.37 11.34
CA PHE A 207 0.55 -9.16 9.93
C PHE A 207 0.79 -7.69 9.56
N LEU A 208 0.14 -6.73 10.23
CA LEU A 208 0.42 -5.30 10.02
C LEU A 208 1.76 -4.93 10.63
N VAL A 209 2.03 -5.44 11.83
CA VAL A 209 3.31 -5.24 12.52
C VAL A 209 4.44 -5.81 11.69
N GLU A 210 4.31 -7.04 11.21
CA GLU A 210 5.26 -7.70 10.30
C GLU A 210 5.43 -6.94 8.98
N LYS A 211 4.34 -6.45 8.37
CA LYS A 211 4.42 -5.66 7.13
C LYS A 211 5.13 -4.33 7.34
N ILE A 212 4.89 -3.67 8.47
CA ILE A 212 5.59 -2.44 8.87
C ILE A 212 7.06 -2.76 9.17
N GLN A 213 7.35 -3.80 9.94
CA GLN A 213 8.71 -4.26 10.23
C GLN A 213 9.47 -4.64 8.96
N GLY A 214 8.83 -5.31 8.00
CA GLY A 214 9.42 -5.65 6.70
C GLY A 214 9.70 -4.42 5.85
N LYS A 215 8.79 -3.44 5.83
CA LYS A 215 9.05 -2.13 5.21
C LYS A 215 10.21 -1.40 5.91
N LEU A 216 10.25 -1.41 7.24
CA LEU A 216 11.32 -0.81 8.04
C LEU A 216 12.65 -1.56 7.91
N ALA A 217 12.65 -2.88 7.71
CA ALA A 217 13.83 -3.68 7.45
C ALA A 217 14.39 -3.40 6.05
N GLY A 218 13.51 -3.28 5.04
CA GLY A 218 13.88 -2.78 3.72
C GLY A 218 14.35 -1.32 3.74
N TRP A 219 13.90 -0.52 4.71
CA TRP A 219 14.46 0.80 4.97
C TRP A 219 15.83 0.69 5.64
N LYS A 220 16.02 -0.17 6.64
CA LYS A 220 17.34 -0.47 7.26
C LYS A 220 18.39 -0.92 6.23
N SER A 221 18.00 -1.67 5.20
CA SER A 221 18.93 -2.02 4.10
C SER A 221 19.25 -0.85 3.19
N ARG A 222 18.33 0.12 3.07
CA ARG A 222 18.48 1.36 2.29
C ARG A 222 19.10 2.52 3.09
N THR A 223 19.15 2.46 4.43
CA THR A 223 19.67 3.53 5.30
C THR A 223 20.91 3.14 6.09
N LEU A 224 21.77 2.25 5.58
CA LEU A 224 23.09 2.03 6.16
C LEU A 224 24.20 2.20 5.12
N SER A 225 24.83 3.38 5.23
CA SER A 225 25.93 4.01 4.47
C SER A 225 25.62 4.49 3.05
N SER A 226 25.95 5.76 2.79
CA SER A 226 26.02 6.38 1.45
C SER A 226 26.74 5.48 0.43
N TYR A 227 27.72 4.69 0.90
CA TYR A 227 28.44 3.69 0.12
C TYR A 227 27.56 2.54 -0.41
N ARG A 228 26.64 1.96 0.37
CA ARG A 228 25.76 0.88 -0.11
C ARG A 228 24.70 1.38 -1.08
N LEU A 229 24.16 2.58 -0.83
CA LEU A 229 23.27 3.28 -1.76
C LEU A 229 23.98 3.50 -3.11
N ASN A 230 25.20 4.03 -3.11
CA ASN A 230 25.97 4.23 -4.35
C ASN A 230 26.33 2.91 -5.05
N ARG A 231 26.67 1.86 -4.30
CA ARG A 231 27.04 0.56 -4.89
C ARG A 231 25.85 -0.17 -5.52
N GLU A 232 24.69 -0.24 -4.85
CA GLU A 232 23.51 -0.94 -5.39
C GLU A 232 22.75 -0.11 -6.45
N PHE A 233 22.75 1.22 -6.33
CA PHE A 233 22.01 2.10 -7.24
C PHE A 233 22.79 2.46 -8.51
N LEU A 234 24.10 2.75 -8.42
CA LEU A 234 24.91 3.13 -9.59
C LEU A 234 25.65 1.94 -10.24
N TRP A 235 26.01 0.91 -9.46
CA TRP A 235 26.93 -0.15 -9.90
C TRP A 235 26.51 -1.54 -9.42
N GLY A 236 25.21 -1.85 -9.50
CA GLY A 236 24.60 -3.11 -9.03
C GLY A 236 25.00 -4.38 -9.79
N ASP A 237 26.29 -4.51 -10.11
CA ASP A 237 26.90 -5.72 -10.63
C ASP A 237 27.03 -6.75 -9.51
N THR A 238 26.56 -7.95 -9.81
CA THR A 238 26.88 -9.15 -9.04
C THR A 238 27.73 -10.05 -9.93
N ALA A 239 28.38 -11.07 -9.38
CA ALA A 239 29.12 -12.06 -10.17
C ALA A 239 28.26 -12.74 -11.27
N VAL A 240 26.93 -12.60 -11.19
CA VAL A 240 25.94 -13.23 -12.07
C VAL A 240 25.26 -12.22 -13.01
N THR A 241 25.29 -10.92 -12.71
CA THR A 241 24.59 -9.90 -13.49
C THR A 241 25.46 -8.67 -13.70
N LYS A 242 25.75 -8.33 -14.96
CA LYS A 242 26.35 -7.03 -15.33
C LYS A 242 25.27 -6.03 -15.75
N LYS A 243 25.32 -4.81 -15.22
CA LYS A 243 24.44 -3.68 -15.53
C LYS A 243 25.24 -2.52 -16.11
N LEU A 244 24.60 -1.74 -16.98
CA LEU A 244 25.19 -0.55 -17.57
C LEU A 244 25.26 0.60 -16.55
N HIS A 245 26.38 1.32 -16.52
CA HIS A 245 26.64 2.36 -15.52
C HIS A 245 26.43 3.76 -16.10
N LEU A 246 25.70 4.61 -15.37
CA LEU A 246 25.24 5.92 -15.84
C LEU A 246 26.24 7.08 -15.60
N LEU A 247 27.25 6.90 -14.75
CA LEU A 247 28.24 7.93 -14.40
C LEU A 247 29.64 7.33 -14.35
N ASN A 248 30.70 8.14 -14.44
CA ASN A 248 32.10 7.66 -14.36
C ASN A 248 32.61 7.69 -12.91
N TRP A 249 33.42 6.71 -12.47
CA TRP A 249 34.00 6.59 -11.12
C TRP A 249 34.64 7.90 -10.62
N LYS A 250 35.38 8.58 -11.49
CA LYS A 250 36.05 9.87 -11.18
C LYS A 250 35.09 11.01 -10.80
N VAL A 251 33.81 10.90 -11.15
CA VAL A 251 32.78 11.93 -10.86
C VAL A 251 32.17 11.72 -9.47
N VAL A 252 32.22 10.50 -8.92
CA VAL A 252 31.48 10.12 -7.70
C VAL A 252 32.39 9.90 -6.50
N THR A 253 33.70 9.69 -6.70
CA THR A 253 34.66 9.42 -5.62
C THR A 253 35.75 10.47 -5.51
N ARG A 254 36.14 10.82 -4.28
CA ARG A 254 37.37 11.56 -3.98
C ARG A 254 38.56 10.61 -3.76
N PRO A 255 39.81 11.06 -3.90
CA PRO A 255 41.00 10.25 -3.64
C PRO A 255 40.98 9.62 -2.25
N LYS A 256 41.53 8.40 -2.10
CA LYS A 256 41.58 7.68 -0.81
C LYS A 256 42.32 8.47 0.28
N GLU A 257 43.27 9.29 -0.15
CA GLU A 257 44.09 10.20 0.67
C GLU A 257 43.26 11.30 1.37
N GLU A 258 42.06 11.61 0.87
CA GLU A 258 41.16 12.63 1.45
C GLU A 258 40.13 12.04 2.45
N GLY A 259 40.37 10.82 2.94
CA GLY A 259 39.53 10.17 3.96
C GLY A 259 38.69 9.00 3.44
N GLY A 260 39.31 8.09 2.70
CA GLY A 260 38.67 6.87 2.20
C GLY A 260 38.05 6.00 3.31
N PRO A 261 37.11 5.09 2.96
CA PRO A 261 36.44 4.26 3.95
C PRO A 261 37.41 3.31 4.65
N LEU A 262 37.14 3.03 5.95
CA LEU A 262 37.80 1.98 6.72
C LEU A 262 37.73 0.65 5.95
N THR A 263 38.80 -0.13 5.99
CA THR A 263 38.77 -1.51 5.52
C THR A 263 37.88 -2.35 6.45
N ARG A 264 37.36 -3.49 5.95
CA ARG A 264 36.51 -4.40 6.74
C ARG A 264 37.15 -4.87 8.06
N GLN A 265 38.48 -4.90 8.14
CA GLN A 265 39.21 -5.27 9.35
C GLN A 265 39.25 -4.10 10.34
N GLU A 266 39.40 -2.87 9.84
CA GLU A 266 39.43 -1.65 10.66
C GLU A 266 38.03 -1.22 11.13
N GLU A 267 36.97 -1.57 10.41
CA GLU A 267 35.57 -1.39 10.89
C GLU A 267 35.28 -2.18 12.17
N MET A 268 36.09 -3.20 12.50
CA MET A 268 35.94 -4.02 13.71
C MET A 268 36.82 -3.54 14.87
N TYR A 269 37.64 -2.51 14.67
CA TYR A 269 38.48 -1.99 15.75
C TYR A 269 37.64 -1.42 16.88
N THR A 270 37.95 -1.89 18.08
CA THR A 270 37.49 -1.31 19.33
C THR A 270 38.40 -0.14 19.72
N ILE A 271 37.97 0.67 20.69
CA ILE A 271 38.79 1.77 21.22
C ILE A 271 40.07 1.20 21.85
N SER A 272 40.03 -0.01 22.42
CA SER A 272 41.22 -0.72 22.90
C SER A 272 42.22 -1.12 21.80
N ASP A 273 41.76 -1.44 20.59
CA ASP A 273 42.65 -1.91 19.51
C ASP A 273 43.47 -0.79 18.87
N VAL A 274 42.98 0.45 18.94
CA VAL A 274 43.64 1.65 18.40
C VAL A 274 44.37 2.46 19.49
N ARG A 275 44.69 1.81 20.61
CA ARG A 275 45.41 2.40 21.75
C ARG A 275 46.60 1.54 22.14
N ASP A 276 47.66 2.18 22.61
CA ASP A 276 48.84 1.49 23.13
C ASP A 276 48.67 1.10 24.62
N GLN A 277 49.63 0.33 25.14
CA GLN A 277 49.70 -0.10 26.55
C GLN A 277 49.84 1.06 27.55
N PHE A 278 50.14 2.28 27.09
CA PHE A 278 50.22 3.50 27.89
C PHE A 278 48.96 4.38 27.74
N GLY A 279 47.93 3.90 27.02
CA GLY A 279 46.67 4.57 26.80
C GLY A 279 46.74 5.78 25.86
N GLN A 280 47.79 5.86 25.03
CA GLN A 280 47.89 6.83 23.93
C GLN A 280 47.24 6.28 22.66
N TRP A 281 46.72 7.18 21.82
CA TRP A 281 46.12 6.80 20.55
C TRP A 281 47.21 6.29 19.58
N ASN A 282 47.12 5.03 19.18
CA ASN A 282 47.94 4.47 18.12
C ASN A 282 47.25 4.66 16.75
N LEU A 283 47.21 5.91 16.29
CA LEU A 283 46.55 6.27 15.02
C LEU A 283 47.29 5.72 13.79
N SER A 284 48.52 5.22 13.95
CA SER A 284 49.27 4.55 12.90
C SER A 284 48.69 3.18 12.50
N ALA A 285 47.80 2.63 13.34
CA ALA A 285 47.06 1.40 13.04
C ALA A 285 45.93 1.59 12.02
N ILE A 286 45.55 2.84 11.71
CA ILE A 286 44.48 3.17 10.77
C ILE A 286 45.10 3.49 9.40
N SER A 287 44.62 2.86 8.33
CA SER A 287 45.19 2.89 6.99
C SER A 287 45.06 4.21 6.23
N PHE A 288 44.50 5.26 6.84
CA PHE A 288 44.38 6.57 6.23
C PHE A 288 44.68 7.70 7.22
N ALA A 289 45.14 8.83 6.68
CA ALA A 289 45.42 10.02 7.48
C ALA A 289 44.10 10.64 7.97
N LEU A 290 43.90 10.65 9.29
CA LEU A 290 42.82 11.43 9.91
C LEU A 290 43.10 12.92 9.72
N SER A 291 42.05 13.74 9.55
CA SER A 291 42.24 15.19 9.49
C SER A 291 42.76 15.72 10.84
N SER A 292 43.56 16.79 10.81
CA SER A 292 44.10 17.42 12.03
C SER A 292 43.00 17.81 13.02
N THR A 293 41.84 18.25 12.52
CA THR A 293 40.65 18.58 13.31
C THR A 293 40.05 17.35 14.02
N LEU A 294 39.96 16.21 13.33
CA LEU A 294 39.49 14.95 13.94
C LEU A 294 40.48 14.44 14.97
N MET A 295 41.79 14.53 14.72
CA MET A 295 42.82 14.13 15.70
C MET A 295 42.71 14.95 16.99
N GLN A 296 42.57 16.28 16.89
CA GLN A 296 42.39 17.15 18.04
C GLN A 296 41.11 16.81 18.82
N THR A 297 40.03 16.49 18.11
CA THR A 297 38.76 16.10 18.74
C THR A 297 38.89 14.77 19.48
N LEU A 298 39.55 13.78 18.90
CA LEU A 298 39.80 12.47 19.53
C LEU A 298 40.72 12.56 20.75
N GLN A 299 41.73 13.43 20.70
CA GLN A 299 42.61 13.70 21.84
C GLN A 299 41.89 14.44 22.98
N GLY A 300 40.84 15.22 22.66
CA GLY A 300 40.03 15.95 23.64
C GLY A 300 38.95 15.12 24.34
N ILE A 301 38.71 13.86 23.96
CA ILE A 301 37.69 13.02 24.60
C ILE A 301 38.15 12.65 26.02
N PRO A 302 37.39 12.99 27.08
CA PRO A 302 37.79 12.75 28.46
C PRO A 302 37.93 11.25 28.76
N ARG A 303 38.98 10.89 29.52
CA ARG A 303 39.38 9.49 29.78
C ARG A 303 39.04 9.06 31.21
N PRO A 304 38.46 7.88 31.41
CA PRO A 304 38.50 7.20 32.70
C PRO A 304 39.94 6.77 33.00
N PHE A 305 40.50 7.17 34.15
CA PHE A 305 41.85 6.77 34.57
C PHE A 305 41.98 5.26 34.85
N THR A 306 40.84 4.61 35.14
CA THR A 306 40.72 3.17 35.37
C THR A 306 39.46 2.65 34.67
N PRO A 307 39.55 2.08 33.46
CA PRO A 307 38.39 1.46 32.82
C PRO A 307 38.06 0.15 33.55
N VAL A 308 36.86 0.08 34.14
CA VAL A 308 36.34 -1.13 34.81
C VAL A 308 35.55 -2.00 33.82
N ASP A 309 34.99 -1.37 32.78
CA ASP A 309 34.13 -2.00 31.79
C ASP A 309 34.86 -2.21 30.45
N SER A 310 34.47 -3.26 29.73
CA SER A 310 34.89 -3.48 28.35
C SER A 310 34.25 -2.49 27.38
N ASP A 311 34.87 -2.32 26.21
CA ASP A 311 34.35 -1.47 25.15
C ASP A 311 32.92 -1.88 24.74
N ARG A 312 32.02 -0.89 24.69
CA ARG A 312 30.63 -1.06 24.30
C ARG A 312 30.22 -0.02 23.29
N GLN A 313 29.32 -0.40 22.39
CA GLN A 313 28.69 0.54 21.47
C GLN A 313 27.85 1.54 22.27
N PHE A 314 28.10 2.84 22.05
CA PHE A 314 27.42 3.92 22.75
C PHE A 314 26.77 4.86 21.74
N TRP A 315 25.45 5.06 21.85
CA TRP A 315 24.74 6.01 21.03
C TRP A 315 24.91 7.43 21.60
N CYS A 316 25.78 8.23 20.99
CA CYS A 316 26.21 9.54 21.51
C CYS A 316 25.09 10.57 21.73
N LEU A 317 23.90 10.34 21.18
CA LEU A 317 22.76 11.26 21.28
C LEU A 317 21.72 10.85 22.32
N SER A 318 21.98 9.76 23.06
CA SER A 318 21.15 9.39 24.20
C SER A 318 21.98 9.44 25.48
N GLN A 319 21.38 9.96 26.55
CA GLN A 319 22.03 10.08 27.85
C GLN A 319 22.32 8.72 28.50
N ASP A 320 21.53 7.70 28.15
CA ASP A 320 21.70 6.32 28.58
C ASP A 320 22.56 5.48 27.62
N GLY A 321 23.03 6.08 26.52
CA GLY A 321 23.81 5.40 25.47
C GLY A 321 23.01 4.43 24.60
N LEU A 322 21.68 4.30 24.79
CA LEU A 322 20.84 3.40 24.02
C LEU A 322 20.37 4.05 22.71
N PHE A 323 20.34 3.23 21.66
CA PHE A 323 19.82 3.66 20.36
C PHE A 323 18.31 3.91 20.44
N THR A 324 17.86 5.08 19.97
CA THR A 324 16.43 5.36 19.77
C THR A 324 16.16 5.80 18.34
N CYS A 325 15.12 5.24 17.71
CA CYS A 325 14.72 5.65 16.35
C CYS A 325 14.43 7.15 16.25
N LYS A 326 13.97 7.78 17.34
CA LYS A 326 13.70 9.22 17.41
C LYS A 326 14.98 10.05 17.22
N SER A 327 16.04 9.75 17.96
CA SER A 327 17.31 10.49 17.87
C SER A 327 18.04 10.22 16.55
N ALA A 328 18.03 8.96 16.07
CA ALA A 328 18.58 8.62 14.76
C ALA A 328 17.87 9.35 13.60
N TYR A 329 16.54 9.50 13.70
CA TYR A 329 15.76 10.25 12.73
C TYR A 329 16.07 11.76 12.76
N GLN A 330 16.35 12.33 13.94
CA GLN A 330 16.76 13.74 14.06
C GLN A 330 18.12 14.00 13.40
N VAL A 331 19.08 13.07 13.53
CA VAL A 331 20.38 13.14 12.83
C VAL A 331 20.22 13.07 11.33
N ALA A 332 19.40 12.14 10.83
CA ALA A 332 19.18 11.95 9.40
C ALA A 332 18.57 13.20 8.72
N LEU A 333 17.96 14.10 9.50
CA LEU A 333 17.40 15.37 9.03
C LEU A 333 18.39 16.54 9.06
N ASN A 334 19.66 16.33 9.45
CA ASN A 334 20.67 17.39 9.64
C ASN A 334 20.17 18.57 10.50
N ALA A 335 19.29 18.28 11.46
CA ALA A 335 18.64 19.30 12.24
C ALA A 335 19.54 19.70 13.42
N GLU A 336 20.34 20.76 13.25
CA GLU A 336 21.08 21.41 14.37
C GLU A 336 20.12 21.95 15.45
N THR A 337 18.83 22.06 15.12
CA THR A 337 17.76 22.34 16.07
C THR A 337 16.84 21.13 16.18
N PRO A 338 16.57 20.61 17.38
CA PRO A 338 15.62 19.52 17.55
C PRO A 338 14.29 19.99 16.99
N TYR A 339 13.74 19.23 16.03
CA TYR A 339 12.38 19.42 15.53
C TYR A 339 11.45 19.59 16.73
N GLN A 340 11.07 20.84 17.03
CA GLN A 340 10.04 21.11 18.00
C GLN A 340 8.77 20.59 17.34
N SER A 341 8.44 19.34 17.67
CA SER A 341 7.09 18.83 17.46
C SER A 341 6.19 19.84 18.15
N ILE A 342 5.59 20.74 17.36
CA ILE A 342 4.50 21.57 17.83
C ILE A 342 3.47 20.57 18.35
N THR A 343 3.37 20.48 19.67
CA THR A 343 2.55 19.52 20.41
C THR A 343 1.05 19.80 20.23
N CYS A 344 0.69 20.73 19.34
CA CYS A 344 -0.67 21.19 19.16
C CYS A 344 -1.56 20.25 18.35
N TRP A 345 -1.09 19.20 17.66
CA TRP A 345 -1.96 18.41 16.77
C TRP A 345 -2.96 17.46 17.47
N LYS A 346 -2.93 17.34 18.82
CA LYS A 346 -3.85 16.44 19.56
C LYS A 346 -5.32 16.81 19.42
N TRP A 347 -5.65 18.08 19.15
CA TRP A 347 -7.04 18.50 18.94
C TRP A 347 -7.65 17.93 17.65
N ILE A 348 -6.83 17.58 16.65
CA ILE A 348 -7.29 17.05 15.35
C ILE A 348 -8.08 15.75 15.54
N TRP A 349 -7.64 14.90 16.49
CA TRP A 349 -8.29 13.63 16.81
C TRP A 349 -9.60 13.78 17.61
N LYS A 350 -9.88 14.98 18.13
CA LYS A 350 -11.12 15.30 18.87
C LYS A 350 -12.19 15.90 17.96
N LEU A 351 -11.89 16.16 16.68
CA LEU A 351 -12.85 16.71 15.72
C LEU A 351 -13.91 15.66 15.37
N ASN A 352 -15.18 16.04 15.46
CA ASN A 352 -16.30 15.20 14.99
C ASN A 352 -16.47 15.34 13.46
N THR A 353 -15.52 14.79 12.71
CA THR A 353 -15.53 14.83 11.24
C THR A 353 -15.10 13.49 10.65
N ILE A 354 -15.18 13.36 9.34
CA ILE A 354 -14.88 12.13 8.60
C ILE A 354 -13.38 11.79 8.78
N PRO A 355 -12.99 10.52 9.00
CA PRO A 355 -11.59 10.13 9.22
C PRO A 355 -10.59 10.58 8.15
N ARG A 356 -11.05 10.76 6.90
CA ARG A 356 -10.23 11.30 5.81
C ARG A 356 -9.80 12.75 6.07
N VAL A 357 -10.67 13.57 6.63
CA VAL A 357 -10.40 14.98 6.96
C VAL A 357 -9.44 15.06 8.15
N ILE A 358 -9.64 14.23 9.18
CA ILE A 358 -8.72 14.11 10.33
C ILE A 358 -7.32 13.71 9.87
N SER A 359 -7.22 12.70 9.00
CA SER A 359 -5.94 12.23 8.45
C SER A 359 -5.26 13.31 7.59
N PHE A 360 -6.04 14.04 6.78
CA PHE A 360 -5.55 15.15 5.98
C PHE A 360 -4.97 16.27 6.84
N LEU A 361 -5.71 16.74 7.85
CA LEU A 361 -5.25 17.77 8.78
C LEU A 361 -4.00 17.33 9.55
N TRP A 362 -3.95 16.07 9.96
CA TRP A 362 -2.77 15.52 10.61
C TRP A 362 -1.54 15.55 9.70
N LEU A 363 -1.68 15.17 8.42
CA LEU A 363 -0.60 15.24 7.43
C LEU A 363 -0.17 16.69 7.16
N ALA A 364 -1.14 17.62 7.08
CA ALA A 364 -0.88 19.05 6.92
C ALA A 364 -0.04 19.61 8.08
N CYS A 365 -0.41 19.31 9.34
CA CYS A 365 0.33 19.75 10.52
C CYS A 365 1.74 19.15 10.64
N HIS A 366 2.02 18.03 9.98
CA HIS A 366 3.35 17.40 9.96
C HIS A 366 4.18 17.80 8.74
N ASN A 367 3.74 18.77 7.95
CA ASN A 367 4.38 19.17 6.69
C ASN A 367 4.60 17.99 5.71
N ARG A 368 3.64 17.05 5.65
CA ARG A 368 3.75 15.82 4.84
C ARG A 368 2.85 15.79 3.60
N LEU A 369 2.17 16.89 3.29
CA LEU A 369 1.44 16.99 2.03
C LEU A 369 2.44 17.18 0.88
N LEU A 370 2.21 16.48 -0.24
CA LEU A 370 3.06 16.51 -1.43
C LEU A 370 2.88 17.83 -2.21
N THR A 371 3.20 18.96 -1.58
CA THR A 371 3.12 20.25 -2.25
C THR A 371 4.29 20.44 -3.20
N LYS A 372 4.14 21.24 -4.26
CA LYS A 372 5.27 21.48 -5.19
C LYS A 372 6.49 22.07 -4.49
N ALA A 373 6.33 22.87 -3.44
CA ALA A 373 7.47 23.35 -2.65
C ALA A 373 8.26 22.20 -2.02
N LEU A 374 7.58 21.21 -1.43
CA LEU A 374 8.21 20.03 -0.85
C LEU A 374 8.84 19.13 -1.93
N LEU A 375 8.16 18.96 -3.07
CA LEU A 375 8.67 18.16 -4.20
C LEU A 375 9.90 18.80 -4.85
N THR A 376 9.97 20.13 -4.91
CA THR A 376 11.12 20.88 -5.42
C THR A 376 12.30 20.78 -4.45
N GLN A 377 12.05 20.83 -3.13
CA GLN A 377 13.07 20.61 -2.10
C GLN A 377 13.70 19.21 -2.21
N HIS A 378 12.93 18.22 -2.63
CA HIS A 378 13.41 16.86 -2.90
C HIS A 378 13.93 16.65 -4.33
N HIS A 379 14.10 17.71 -5.12
CA HIS A 379 14.58 17.68 -6.50
C HIS A 379 13.74 16.81 -7.46
N ILE A 380 12.45 16.63 -7.17
CA ILE A 380 11.49 15.87 -8.01
C ILE A 380 10.86 16.77 -9.08
N LEU A 381 10.57 18.02 -8.74
CA LEU A 381 10.02 19.02 -9.64
C LEU A 381 10.99 20.20 -9.82
N GLN A 382 10.95 20.83 -10.99
CA GLN A 382 11.78 22.01 -11.32
C GLN A 382 11.10 23.34 -10.95
N ASP A 383 9.77 23.34 -10.80
CA ASP A 383 8.96 24.50 -10.45
C ASP A 383 8.20 24.26 -9.16
N ASN A 384 8.19 25.28 -8.30
CA ASN A 384 7.46 25.26 -7.03
C ASN A 384 6.20 26.15 -7.04
N LEU A 385 5.85 26.82 -8.14
CA LEU A 385 4.74 27.77 -8.17
C LEU A 385 3.37 27.10 -8.00
N CYS A 386 2.54 27.75 -7.18
CA CYS A 386 1.17 27.35 -6.92
C CYS A 386 0.36 27.28 -8.23
N PRO A 387 -0.35 26.17 -8.52
CA PRO A 387 -1.11 25.99 -9.76
C PRO A 387 -2.33 26.92 -9.83
N LEU A 388 -2.79 27.45 -8.69
CA LEU A 388 -3.98 28.30 -8.62
C LEU A 388 -3.65 29.78 -8.89
N CYS A 389 -2.72 30.36 -8.13
CA CYS A 389 -2.36 31.78 -8.27
C CYS A 389 -1.17 32.00 -9.20
N LYS A 390 -0.28 31.01 -9.36
CA LYS A 390 0.99 31.11 -10.12
C LYS A 390 1.96 32.20 -9.66
N GLU A 391 1.70 32.85 -8.53
CA GLU A 391 2.48 34.00 -8.04
C GLU A 391 3.41 33.66 -6.87
N ALA A 392 3.11 32.61 -6.12
CA ALA A 392 3.89 32.21 -4.95
C ALA A 392 4.14 30.69 -4.91
N PRO A 393 5.16 30.23 -4.16
CA PRO A 393 5.42 28.81 -3.98
C PRO A 393 4.22 28.08 -3.36
N GLU A 394 3.97 26.88 -3.87
CA GLU A 394 2.94 25.97 -3.40
C GLU A 394 3.35 25.37 -2.04
N THR A 395 3.21 26.15 -0.97
CA THR A 395 3.38 25.68 0.41
C THR A 395 2.03 25.24 0.98
N ILE A 396 2.04 24.47 2.07
CA ILE A 396 0.82 23.98 2.72
C ILE A 396 -0.05 25.15 3.19
N LEU A 397 0.55 26.15 3.85
CA LEU A 397 -0.18 27.36 4.29
C LEU A 397 -0.68 28.18 3.10
N HIS A 398 0.09 28.24 2.01
CA HIS A 398 -0.34 28.94 0.82
C HIS A 398 -1.57 28.30 0.17
N ILE A 399 -1.56 26.98 -0.08
CA ILE A 399 -2.72 26.29 -0.67
C ILE A 399 -3.92 26.31 0.27
N LEU A 400 -3.72 26.23 1.58
CA LEU A 400 -4.83 26.10 2.53
C LEU A 400 -5.39 27.44 3.00
N ARG A 401 -4.63 28.53 2.98
CA ARG A 401 -5.04 29.80 3.59
C ARG A 401 -4.57 31.03 2.81
N ASP A 402 -3.30 31.11 2.45
CA ASP A 402 -2.69 32.37 2.01
C ASP A 402 -2.85 32.66 0.50
N CYS A 403 -3.26 31.67 -0.31
CA CYS A 403 -3.47 31.85 -1.73
C CYS A 403 -4.64 32.81 -2.00
N SER A 404 -4.43 33.81 -2.87
CA SER A 404 -5.44 34.80 -3.28
C SER A 404 -6.72 34.18 -3.86
N LYS A 405 -6.63 32.96 -4.41
CA LYS A 405 -7.78 32.18 -4.90
C LYS A 405 -8.48 31.34 -3.83
N VAL A 406 -7.84 31.13 -2.68
CA VAL A 406 -8.33 30.30 -1.56
C VAL A 406 -8.80 31.14 -0.39
N GLN A 407 -8.21 32.32 -0.16
CA GLN A 407 -8.64 33.28 0.86
C GLN A 407 -10.16 33.51 0.91
N PRO A 408 -10.88 33.66 -0.23
CA PRO A 408 -12.32 33.86 -0.23
C PRO A 408 -13.17 32.70 0.32
N ILE A 409 -12.57 31.52 0.57
CA ILE A 409 -13.27 30.37 1.17
C ILE A 409 -13.38 30.53 2.69
N TRP A 410 -12.48 31.31 3.29
CA TRP A 410 -12.37 31.49 4.75
C TRP A 410 -12.99 32.80 5.25
N THR A 411 -13.35 33.69 4.33
CA THR A 411 -14.08 34.94 4.56
C THR A 411 -15.49 34.79 4.04
#